data_AF-A0A6J0BT87-F1
#
_entry.id   AF-A0A6J0BT87-F1
#
_cell.length_a   1.000
_cell.length_b   1.000
_cell.length_c   1.000
_cell.angle_alpha   90.00
_cell.angle_beta   90.00
_cell.angle_gamma   90.00
#
_symmetry.space_group_name_H-M   'P 1'
#
loop_
_entity.id
_entity.type
_entity.pdbx_description
1 polymer ?
#
loop_
_entity_poly.entity_id
_entity_poly.type
_entity_poly.pdbx_seq_one_letter_code
_entity_poly.pdbx_strand_id
1 'polypeptide(L)'
;MFDFSIEKTRKSFRKSLELLGVDYVDVIQVHDIEFAPSLDIVLSQTLPELSRQVADGKAKYIGITGYPVSILKECIEKSNIKIQCILSYARLTMIDDTLLSYIPFFKERNIGIINAAAPALGLLTSQGPPDWHPASEDTKKICSEAAEYCKGHNVELGKLAVWYSMQYEDVTTNLIGMQSLKLVHSNVDVMINGITESEKQVLSAIKDKYLSKLKVKHWEGFEIDNYWKAMKK
;
A
#
# COMPACT_ATOMS: atom_id res chain seq x y z
N MET A 1 3.54 17.10 -10.96
CA MET A 1 3.07 16.26 -12.06
C MET A 1 3.91 14.99 -12.07
N PHE A 2 3.27 13.83 -12.13
CA PHE A 2 3.95 12.56 -12.39
C PHE A 2 4.53 12.59 -13.81
N ASP A 3 5.77 12.16 -13.95
CA ASP A 3 6.49 12.12 -15.22
C ASP A 3 7.21 10.78 -15.31
N PHE A 4 6.68 9.93 -16.18
CA PHE A 4 7.10 8.55 -16.41
C PHE A 4 8.07 8.43 -17.60
N SER A 5 8.61 9.54 -18.09
CA SER A 5 9.58 9.53 -19.19
C SER A 5 10.90 8.87 -18.80
N ILE A 6 11.64 8.40 -19.80
CA ILE A 6 12.98 7.82 -19.63
C ILE A 6 13.92 8.80 -18.89
N GLU A 7 13.95 10.06 -19.34
CA GLU A 7 14.86 11.07 -18.80
C GLU A 7 14.57 11.37 -17.33
N LYS A 8 13.29 11.52 -16.98
CA LYS A 8 12.88 11.74 -15.60
C LYS A 8 13.17 10.54 -14.73
N THR A 9 12.88 9.33 -15.20
CA THR A 9 13.16 8.07 -14.50
C THR A 9 14.63 7.95 -14.15
N ARG A 10 15.52 8.12 -15.15
CA ARG A 10 16.97 8.07 -14.97
C ARG A 10 17.47 9.13 -14.00
N LYS A 11 17.02 10.38 -14.17
CA LYS A 11 17.41 11.49 -13.29
C LYS A 11 16.96 11.27 -11.86
N SER A 12 15.72 10.81 -11.67
CA SER A 12 15.14 10.51 -10.36
C SER A 12 15.92 9.40 -9.66
N PHE A 13 16.16 8.29 -10.37
CA PHE A 13 16.85 7.14 -9.79
C PHE A 13 18.29 7.46 -9.40
N ARG A 14 19.05 8.15 -10.28
CA ARG A 14 20.39 8.63 -9.94
C ARG A 14 20.38 9.50 -8.68
N LYS A 15 19.40 10.40 -8.56
CA LYS A 15 19.27 11.25 -7.37
C LYS A 15 18.98 10.45 -6.10
N SER A 16 18.16 9.40 -6.19
CA SER A 16 17.89 8.51 -5.07
C SER A 16 19.15 7.81 -4.58
N LEU A 17 19.98 7.28 -5.50
CA LEU A 17 21.26 6.66 -5.14
C LEU A 17 22.20 7.65 -4.43
N GLU A 18 22.31 8.88 -4.95
CA GLU A 18 23.09 9.96 -4.31
C GLU A 18 22.59 10.27 -2.89
N LEU A 19 21.27 10.37 -2.69
CA LEU A 19 20.67 10.70 -1.39
C LEU A 19 20.80 9.56 -0.37
N LEU A 20 20.72 8.31 -0.83
CA LEU A 20 20.92 7.12 0.00
C LEU A 20 22.40 6.87 0.29
N GLY A 21 23.33 7.45 -0.48
CA GLY A 21 24.76 7.20 -0.35
C GLY A 21 25.16 5.77 -0.74
N VAL A 22 24.45 5.17 -1.70
CA VAL A 22 24.66 3.79 -2.16
C VAL A 22 24.82 3.74 -3.67
N ASP A 23 25.56 2.74 -4.16
CA ASP A 23 25.78 2.54 -5.60
C ASP A 23 24.67 1.75 -6.29
N TYR A 24 23.87 1.01 -5.52
CA TYR A 24 22.75 0.20 -6.00
C TYR A 24 21.65 0.05 -4.94
N VAL A 25 20.46 -0.39 -5.37
CA VAL A 25 19.35 -0.81 -4.48
C VAL A 25 18.92 -2.25 -4.77
N ASP A 26 18.41 -2.97 -3.78
CA ASP A 26 17.90 -4.33 -4.03
C ASP A 26 16.63 -4.30 -4.90
N VAL A 27 15.71 -3.36 -4.66
CA VAL A 27 14.45 -3.24 -5.40
C VAL A 27 14.22 -1.78 -5.81
N ILE A 28 13.92 -1.54 -7.08
CA ILE A 28 13.42 -0.27 -7.59
C ILE A 28 11.98 -0.44 -8.07
N GLN A 29 11.08 0.48 -7.71
CA GLN A 29 9.66 0.36 -8.05
C GLN A 29 9.17 1.58 -8.83
N VAL A 30 8.33 1.35 -9.84
CA VAL A 30 7.58 2.43 -10.48
C VAL A 30 6.42 2.83 -9.58
N HIS A 31 6.45 4.06 -9.07
CA HIS A 31 5.50 4.54 -8.07
C HIS A 31 4.18 4.97 -8.71
N ASP A 32 3.08 4.46 -8.17
CA ASP A 32 1.67 4.74 -8.48
C ASP A 32 1.38 4.86 -9.97
N ILE A 33 1.51 3.73 -10.66
CA ILE A 33 1.42 3.64 -12.12
C ILE A 33 0.06 4.08 -12.68
N GLU A 34 -0.99 4.11 -11.87
CA GLU A 34 -2.32 4.62 -12.20
C GLU A 34 -2.36 6.14 -12.46
N PHE A 35 -1.35 6.90 -12.02
CA PHE A 35 -1.24 8.33 -12.31
C PHE A 35 -0.54 8.62 -13.64
N ALA A 36 -0.07 7.58 -14.35
CA ALA A 36 0.47 7.78 -15.68
C ALA A 36 -0.65 8.24 -16.64
N PRO A 37 -0.39 9.20 -17.56
CA PRO A 37 -1.37 9.60 -18.57
C PRO A 37 -1.91 8.42 -19.40
N SER A 38 -1.05 7.41 -19.60
CA SER A 38 -1.39 6.09 -20.13
C SER A 38 -0.40 5.09 -19.56
N LEU A 39 -0.88 3.87 -19.30
CA LEU A 39 -0.03 2.75 -18.91
C LEU A 39 1.03 2.43 -19.98
N ASP A 40 0.77 2.77 -21.25
CA ASP A 40 1.73 2.59 -22.35
C ASP A 40 3.04 3.34 -22.11
N ILE A 41 3.01 4.48 -21.42
CA ILE A 41 4.23 5.24 -21.09
C ILE A 41 5.08 4.44 -20.10
N VAL A 42 4.46 3.85 -19.08
CA VAL A 42 5.15 2.99 -18.11
C VAL A 42 5.77 1.78 -18.81
N LEU A 43 5.02 1.14 -19.71
CA LEU A 43 5.43 -0.05 -20.45
C LEU A 43 6.54 0.22 -21.48
N SER A 44 6.47 1.34 -22.20
CA SER A 44 7.39 1.66 -23.30
C SER A 44 8.59 2.51 -22.89
N GLN A 45 8.53 3.21 -21.76
CA GLN A 45 9.57 4.13 -21.31
C GLN A 45 10.15 3.75 -19.95
N THR A 46 9.33 3.76 -18.89
CA THR A 46 9.82 3.61 -17.51
C THR A 46 10.42 2.23 -17.26
N LEU A 47 9.66 1.16 -17.54
CA LEU A 47 10.11 -0.21 -17.30
C LEU A 47 11.35 -0.58 -18.13
N PRO A 48 11.45 -0.23 -19.43
CA PRO A 48 12.68 -0.42 -20.20
C PRO A 48 13.88 0.32 -19.63
N GLU A 49 13.72 1.55 -19.14
CA GLU A 49 14.82 2.27 -18.50
C GLU A 49 15.25 1.60 -17.19
N LEU A 50 14.31 1.18 -16.34
CA LEU A 50 14.65 0.42 -15.13
C LEU A 50 15.33 -0.92 -15.45
N SER A 51 14.93 -1.60 -16.52
CA SER A 51 15.58 -2.82 -17.00
C SER A 51 17.05 -2.58 -17.36
N ARG A 52 17.38 -1.44 -18.00
CA ARG A 52 18.77 -1.03 -18.24
C ARG A 52 19.52 -0.80 -16.94
N GLN A 53 18.91 -0.09 -15.99
CA GLN A 53 19.53 0.16 -14.68
C GLN A 53 19.81 -1.13 -13.91
N VAL A 54 18.97 -2.16 -14.06
CA VAL A 54 19.24 -3.50 -13.52
C VAL A 54 20.41 -4.17 -14.25
N ALA A 55 20.43 -4.11 -15.59
CA ALA A 55 21.55 -4.66 -16.37
C ALA A 55 22.90 -3.98 -16.03
N ASP A 56 22.87 -2.69 -15.71
CA ASP A 56 24.03 -1.90 -15.27
C ASP A 56 24.39 -2.14 -13.78
N GLY A 57 23.68 -3.05 -13.08
CA GLY A 57 23.93 -3.40 -11.69
C GLY A 57 23.51 -2.34 -10.67
N LYS A 58 22.74 -1.33 -11.09
CA LYS A 58 22.24 -0.25 -10.21
C LYS A 58 21.00 -0.65 -9.42
N ALA A 59 20.28 -1.67 -9.86
CA ALA A 59 19.23 -2.31 -9.07
C ALA A 59 19.25 -3.84 -9.29
N LYS A 60 18.74 -4.64 -8.34
CA LYS A 60 18.62 -6.10 -8.54
C LYS A 60 17.26 -6.51 -9.10
N TYR A 61 16.18 -5.88 -8.65
CA TYR A 61 14.81 -6.23 -9.00
C TYR A 61 13.94 -5.03 -9.31
N ILE A 62 12.91 -5.22 -10.13
CA ILE A 62 11.93 -4.22 -10.52
C ILE A 62 10.58 -4.57 -9.88
N GLY A 63 9.92 -3.56 -9.34
CA GLY A 63 8.52 -3.65 -8.96
C GLY A 63 7.67 -2.50 -9.49
N ILE A 64 6.39 -2.55 -9.18
CA ILE A 64 5.41 -1.50 -9.48
C ILE A 64 4.51 -1.29 -8.26
N THR A 65 4.05 -0.06 -8.04
CA THR A 65 3.12 0.27 -6.96
C THR A 65 1.85 0.89 -7.52
N GLY A 66 0.76 0.76 -6.76
CA GLY A 66 -0.51 1.39 -7.12
C GLY A 66 -1.66 0.99 -6.20
N TYR A 67 -2.68 1.84 -6.21
CA TYR A 67 -3.91 1.61 -5.46
C TYR A 67 -4.87 0.65 -6.16
N PRO A 68 -5.24 0.83 -7.45
CA PRO A 68 -6.11 -0.11 -8.14
C PRO A 68 -5.34 -1.39 -8.44
N VAL A 69 -5.69 -2.49 -7.78
CA VAL A 69 -5.00 -3.78 -7.97
C VAL A 69 -5.14 -4.29 -9.41
N SER A 70 -6.23 -3.93 -10.08
CA SER A 70 -6.48 -4.18 -11.50
C SER A 70 -5.40 -3.59 -12.42
N ILE A 71 -4.93 -2.38 -12.14
CA ILE A 71 -3.89 -1.71 -12.95
C ILE A 71 -2.53 -2.39 -12.77
N LEU A 72 -2.23 -2.88 -11.55
CA LEU A 72 -1.03 -3.69 -11.31
C LEU A 72 -1.06 -4.97 -12.13
N LYS A 73 -2.20 -5.69 -12.12
CA LYS A 73 -2.43 -6.90 -12.92
C LYS A 73 -2.27 -6.61 -14.42
N GLU A 74 -2.92 -5.56 -14.92
CA GLU A 74 -2.86 -5.16 -16.33
C GLU A 74 -1.43 -4.83 -16.78
N CYS A 75 -0.67 -4.11 -15.95
CA CYS A 75 0.73 -3.77 -16.23
C CYS A 75 1.59 -5.03 -16.37
N ILE A 76 1.40 -6.00 -15.47
CA ILE A 76 2.11 -7.29 -15.54
C ILE A 76 1.72 -8.09 -16.78
N GLU A 77 0.43 -8.12 -17.15
CA GLU A 77 -0.04 -8.85 -18.34
C GLU A 77 0.50 -8.26 -19.65
N LYS A 78 0.71 -6.94 -19.70
CA LYS A 78 1.17 -6.22 -20.89
C LYS A 78 2.69 -6.03 -20.97
N SER A 79 3.41 -6.19 -19.86
CA SER A 79 4.84 -5.91 -19.80
C SER A 79 5.67 -7.07 -20.37
N ASN A 80 6.60 -6.74 -21.26
CA ASN A 80 7.68 -7.64 -21.68
C ASN A 80 8.90 -7.58 -20.74
N ILE A 81 8.91 -6.65 -19.77
CA ILE A 81 9.94 -6.54 -18.74
C ILE A 81 9.49 -7.34 -17.51
N LYS A 82 10.40 -8.14 -16.96
CA LYS A 82 10.15 -8.94 -15.76
C LYS A 82 9.95 -8.03 -14.55
N ILE A 83 8.75 -8.07 -13.98
CA ILE A 83 8.37 -7.42 -12.72
C ILE A 83 8.38 -8.50 -11.64
N GLN A 84 9.16 -8.31 -10.57
CA GLN A 84 9.36 -9.30 -9.52
C GLN A 84 8.51 -9.04 -8.28
N CYS A 85 8.05 -7.81 -8.06
CA CYS A 85 7.16 -7.51 -6.94
C CYS A 85 6.13 -6.43 -7.27
N ILE A 86 5.04 -6.43 -6.52
CA ILE A 86 4.09 -5.33 -6.47
C ILE A 86 4.01 -4.77 -5.05
N LEU A 87 3.66 -3.50 -4.94
CA LEU A 87 3.20 -2.88 -3.71
C LEU A 87 1.77 -2.39 -3.91
N SER A 88 0.85 -3.01 -3.18
CA SER A 88 -0.53 -2.54 -3.08
C SER A 88 -0.73 -1.92 -1.70
N TYR A 89 -1.31 -0.72 -1.64
CA TYR A 89 -1.52 -0.02 -0.38
C TYR A 89 -3.02 0.09 -0.05
N ALA A 90 -3.35 -0.19 1.21
CA ALA A 90 -4.71 -0.12 1.76
C ALA A 90 -5.78 -0.99 1.04
N ARG A 91 -5.36 -1.98 0.23
CA ARG A 91 -6.25 -2.96 -0.45
C ARG A 91 -6.31 -4.34 0.22
N LEU A 92 -5.54 -4.52 1.30
CA LEU A 92 -5.69 -5.61 2.25
C LEU A 92 -5.60 -5.05 3.68
N THR A 93 -6.77 -4.71 4.22
CA THR A 93 -6.97 -4.10 5.53
C THR A 93 -8.21 -4.71 6.19
N MET A 94 -8.55 -4.27 7.40
CA MET A 94 -9.78 -4.72 8.07
C MET A 94 -11.07 -4.31 7.34
N ILE A 95 -11.00 -3.33 6.43
CA ILE A 95 -12.16 -2.81 5.71
C ILE A 95 -12.18 -3.19 4.24
N ASP A 96 -11.02 -3.45 3.63
CA ASP A 96 -10.89 -3.82 2.21
C ASP A 96 -10.06 -5.10 2.04
N ASP A 97 -10.61 -6.08 1.35
CA ASP A 97 -9.99 -7.36 1.02
C ASP A 97 -9.77 -7.56 -0.48
N THR A 98 -9.89 -6.49 -1.29
CA THR A 98 -9.77 -6.55 -2.75
C THR A 98 -8.52 -7.31 -3.20
N LEU A 99 -7.36 -7.08 -2.56
CA LEU A 99 -6.10 -7.73 -2.92
C LEU A 99 -6.18 -9.26 -2.88
N LEU A 100 -6.99 -9.85 -1.99
CA LEU A 100 -7.12 -11.31 -1.87
C LEU A 100 -7.55 -11.96 -3.19
N SER A 101 -8.42 -11.30 -3.95
CA SER A 101 -8.89 -11.82 -5.24
C SER A 101 -7.80 -11.83 -6.33
N TYR A 102 -6.72 -11.08 -6.15
CA TYR A 102 -5.59 -11.00 -7.09
C TYR A 102 -4.37 -11.79 -6.63
N ILE A 103 -4.30 -12.21 -5.37
CA ILE A 103 -3.19 -13.03 -4.84
C ILE A 103 -2.89 -14.25 -5.73
N PRO A 104 -3.88 -15.06 -6.18
CA PRO A 104 -3.59 -16.21 -7.03
C PRO A 104 -2.85 -15.83 -8.32
N PHE A 105 -3.22 -14.71 -8.96
CA PHE A 105 -2.58 -14.23 -10.19
C PHE A 105 -1.10 -13.89 -9.98
N PHE A 106 -0.77 -13.19 -8.89
CA PHE A 106 0.61 -12.82 -8.56
C PHE A 106 1.44 -14.04 -8.17
N LYS A 107 0.87 -14.95 -7.37
CA LYS A 107 1.54 -16.20 -6.96
C LYS A 107 1.86 -17.10 -8.14
N GLU A 108 0.92 -17.31 -9.06
CA GLU A 108 1.13 -18.11 -10.28
C GLU A 108 2.33 -17.59 -11.11
N ARG A 109 2.60 -16.28 -11.06
CA ARG A 109 3.69 -15.62 -11.78
C ARG A 109 4.97 -15.45 -10.97
N ASN A 110 5.03 -16.00 -9.75
CA ASN A 110 6.14 -15.82 -8.81
C ASN A 110 6.45 -14.33 -8.53
N ILE A 111 5.42 -13.51 -8.38
CA ILE A 111 5.53 -12.09 -8.06
C ILE A 111 5.33 -11.90 -6.55
N GLY A 112 6.30 -11.28 -5.89
CA GLY A 112 6.22 -10.93 -4.48
C GLY A 112 5.18 -9.84 -4.21
N ILE A 113 4.44 -9.99 -3.12
CA ILE A 113 3.36 -9.06 -2.75
C ILE A 113 3.80 -8.26 -1.51
N ILE A 114 3.92 -6.96 -1.67
CA ILE A 114 4.09 -6.00 -0.57
C ILE A 114 2.71 -5.41 -0.25
N ASN A 115 2.16 -5.73 0.91
CA ASN A 115 0.96 -5.04 1.41
C ASN A 115 1.39 -3.83 2.24
N ALA A 116 0.94 -2.65 1.86
CA ALA A 116 1.26 -1.40 2.55
C ALA A 116 0.01 -0.75 3.15
N ALA A 117 0.22 0.19 4.08
CA ALA A 117 -0.85 0.96 4.71
C ALA A 117 -1.93 0.08 5.36
N ALA A 118 -1.53 -0.92 6.15
CA ALA A 118 -2.43 -1.76 6.94
C ALA A 118 -3.45 -0.95 7.79
N PRO A 119 -3.07 0.20 8.38
CA PRO A 119 -4.03 1.10 9.05
C PRO A 119 -4.91 1.94 8.10
N ALA A 120 -5.00 1.59 6.82
CA ALA A 120 -5.71 2.32 5.77
C ALA A 120 -5.40 3.83 5.79
N LEU A 121 -4.12 4.20 5.62
CA LEU A 121 -3.65 5.60 5.61
C LEU A 121 -4.02 6.41 6.89
N GLY A 122 -4.16 5.74 8.03
CA GLY A 122 -4.48 6.36 9.32
C GLY A 122 -5.95 6.24 9.71
N LEU A 123 -6.83 5.85 8.78
CA LEU A 123 -8.27 5.64 9.01
C LEU A 123 -8.54 4.62 10.12
N LEU A 124 -7.71 3.59 10.23
CA LEU A 124 -7.81 2.53 11.24
C LEU A 124 -6.79 2.72 12.35
N THR A 125 -6.69 3.93 12.90
CA THR A 125 -5.87 4.24 14.09
C THR A 125 -6.75 4.88 15.16
N SER A 126 -6.33 4.84 16.43
CA SER A 126 -7.14 5.50 17.48
C SER A 126 -7.17 7.01 17.34
N GLN A 127 -6.23 7.65 16.62
CA GLN A 127 -6.36 9.08 16.34
C GLN A 127 -7.58 9.40 15.45
N GLY A 128 -8.10 8.40 14.73
CA GLY A 128 -9.14 8.58 13.73
C GLY A 128 -8.57 9.01 12.37
N PRO A 129 -9.43 9.13 11.35
CA PRO A 129 -9.03 9.54 10.01
C PRO A 129 -8.43 10.95 10.00
N PRO A 130 -7.28 11.16 9.33
CA PRO A 130 -6.80 12.50 9.02
C PRO A 130 -7.81 13.30 8.18
N ASP A 131 -7.82 14.62 8.31
CA ASP A 131 -8.75 15.50 7.57
C ASP A 131 -8.62 15.33 6.04
N TRP A 132 -7.40 15.15 5.55
CA TRP A 132 -7.07 14.98 4.14
C TRP A 132 -7.43 13.59 3.58
N HIS A 133 -7.88 12.65 4.42
CA HIS A 133 -8.07 11.26 4.02
C HIS A 133 -9.12 11.13 2.89
N PRO A 134 -8.85 10.30 1.84
CA PRO A 134 -9.68 10.24 0.62
C PRO A 134 -10.99 9.44 0.75
N ALA A 135 -11.14 8.64 1.82
CA ALA A 135 -12.39 7.91 2.08
C ALA A 135 -13.60 8.84 2.24
N SER A 136 -14.80 8.30 1.97
CA SER A 136 -16.05 9.04 2.17
C SER A 136 -16.25 9.44 3.63
N GLU A 137 -16.99 10.52 3.87
CA GLU A 137 -17.32 10.98 5.23
C GLU A 137 -18.05 9.91 6.06
N ASP A 138 -18.92 9.11 5.42
CA ASP A 138 -19.56 7.97 6.08
C ASP A 138 -18.54 6.91 6.54
N THR A 139 -17.56 6.60 5.70
CA THR A 139 -16.48 5.65 6.02
C THR A 139 -15.61 6.19 7.16
N LYS A 140 -15.23 7.47 7.08
CA LYS A 140 -14.48 8.17 8.13
C LYS A 140 -15.23 8.11 9.47
N LYS A 141 -16.52 8.43 9.47
CA LYS A 141 -17.37 8.40 10.67
C LYS A 141 -17.41 7.01 11.30
N ILE A 142 -17.66 5.96 10.53
CA ILE A 142 -17.71 4.58 11.03
C ILE A 142 -16.35 4.16 11.62
N CYS A 143 -15.25 4.52 10.97
CA CYS A 143 -13.91 4.21 11.48
C CYS A 143 -13.58 5.00 12.75
N SER A 144 -14.01 6.26 12.86
CA SER A 144 -13.91 7.05 14.09
C SER A 144 -14.71 6.42 15.24
N GLU A 145 -15.93 5.94 15.00
CA GLU A 145 -16.73 5.24 16.02
C GLU A 145 -16.05 3.94 16.48
N ALA A 146 -15.43 3.19 15.56
CA ALA A 146 -14.62 2.01 15.91
C ALA A 146 -13.37 2.38 16.73
N ALA A 147 -12.72 3.50 16.40
CA ALA A 147 -11.57 4.02 17.15
C ALA A 147 -11.96 4.42 18.58
N GLU A 148 -13.09 5.10 18.77
CA GLU A 148 -13.61 5.44 20.11
C GLU A 148 -13.96 4.19 20.92
N TYR A 149 -14.53 3.16 20.29
CA TYR A 149 -14.77 1.88 20.96
C TYR A 149 -13.45 1.24 21.45
N CYS A 150 -12.42 1.23 20.62
CA CYS A 150 -11.10 0.70 21.00
C CYS A 150 -10.47 1.49 22.15
N LYS A 151 -10.54 2.83 22.12
CA LYS A 151 -10.08 3.70 23.22
C LYS A 151 -10.76 3.38 24.54
N GLY A 152 -12.08 3.19 24.53
CA GLY A 152 -12.86 2.83 25.72
C GLY A 152 -12.44 1.50 26.35
N HIS A 153 -11.76 0.63 25.59
CA HIS A 153 -11.21 -0.65 26.05
C HIS A 153 -9.68 -0.63 26.22
N ASN A 154 -9.05 0.55 26.12
CA ASN A 154 -7.59 0.73 26.18
C ASN A 154 -6.83 -0.11 25.12
N VAL A 155 -7.40 -0.26 23.93
CA VAL A 155 -6.80 -0.98 22.79
C VAL A 155 -6.49 0.01 21.67
N GLU A 156 -5.31 -0.12 21.06
CA GLU A 156 -4.95 0.69 19.91
C GLU A 156 -5.49 0.07 18.61
N LEU A 157 -6.37 0.80 17.89
CA LEU A 157 -6.96 0.31 16.64
C LEU A 157 -5.89 0.01 15.57
N GLY A 158 -4.84 0.83 15.48
CA GLY A 158 -3.74 0.60 14.54
C GLY A 158 -3.01 -0.71 14.80
N LYS A 159 -2.89 -1.13 16.07
CA LYS A 159 -2.29 -2.42 16.47
C LYS A 159 -3.10 -3.59 15.89
N LEU A 160 -4.43 -3.51 15.99
CA LEU A 160 -5.35 -4.51 15.44
C LEU A 160 -5.27 -4.55 13.91
N ALA A 161 -5.20 -3.39 13.25
CA ALA A 161 -5.10 -3.28 11.80
C ALA A 161 -3.82 -3.93 11.24
N VAL A 162 -2.68 -3.68 11.90
CA VAL A 162 -1.40 -4.30 11.56
C VAL A 162 -1.47 -5.81 11.75
N TRP A 163 -1.90 -6.27 12.93
CA TRP A 163 -2.01 -7.70 13.22
C TRP A 163 -2.90 -8.44 12.21
N TYR A 164 -4.07 -7.86 11.89
CA TYR A 164 -5.02 -8.43 10.93
C TYR A 164 -4.39 -8.67 9.56
N SER A 165 -3.69 -7.67 9.03
CA SER A 165 -3.09 -7.73 7.70
C SER A 165 -1.92 -8.73 7.63
N MET A 166 -1.26 -8.96 8.76
CA MET A 166 -0.17 -9.94 8.88
C MET A 166 -0.64 -11.40 8.92
N GLN A 167 -1.94 -11.67 9.11
CA GLN A 167 -2.46 -13.04 9.13
C GLN A 167 -2.54 -13.68 7.73
N TYR A 168 -2.28 -12.93 6.68
CA TYR A 168 -2.33 -13.41 5.30
C TYR A 168 -0.95 -13.86 4.82
N GLU A 169 -0.63 -15.13 5.03
CA GLU A 169 0.70 -15.73 4.71
C GLU A 169 1.07 -15.68 3.22
N ASP A 170 0.08 -15.54 2.34
CA ASP A 170 0.30 -15.38 0.90
C ASP A 170 0.89 -14.02 0.51
N VAL A 171 0.88 -13.05 1.42
CA VAL A 171 1.56 -11.77 1.27
C VAL A 171 3.01 -11.91 1.67
N THR A 172 3.94 -11.56 0.78
CA THR A 172 5.38 -11.72 1.00
C THR A 172 5.90 -10.82 2.12
N THR A 173 5.39 -9.58 2.21
CA THR A 173 5.79 -8.65 3.28
C THR A 173 4.72 -7.60 3.54
N ASN A 174 4.60 -7.19 4.80
CA ASN A 174 3.75 -6.08 5.21
C ASN A 174 4.63 -4.85 5.51
N LEU A 175 4.45 -3.76 4.76
CA LEU A 175 5.16 -2.50 4.93
C LEU A 175 4.42 -1.61 5.93
N ILE A 176 4.99 -1.46 7.13
CA ILE A 176 4.37 -0.75 8.26
C ILE A 176 5.19 0.51 8.62
N GLY A 177 4.52 1.64 8.76
CA GLY A 177 5.14 2.90 9.20
C GLY A 177 5.46 2.92 10.70
N MET A 178 6.64 3.42 11.07
CA MET A 178 7.14 3.43 12.46
C MET A 178 7.83 4.75 12.81
N GLN A 179 7.08 5.86 12.79
CA GLN A 179 7.63 7.22 12.98
C GLN A 179 8.05 7.58 14.42
N SER A 180 7.91 6.66 15.38
CA SER A 180 8.35 6.87 16.77
C SER A 180 8.81 5.55 17.39
N LEU A 181 9.68 5.63 18.41
CA LEU A 181 10.12 4.43 19.15
C LEU A 181 8.94 3.65 19.75
N LYS A 182 7.90 4.35 20.21
CA LYS A 182 6.66 3.71 20.70
C LYS A 182 6.02 2.84 19.62
N LEU A 183 5.94 3.33 18.38
CA LEU A 183 5.39 2.57 17.25
C LEU A 183 6.32 1.43 16.84
N VAL A 184 7.64 1.63 16.87
CA VAL A 184 8.61 0.54 16.62
C VAL A 184 8.37 -0.60 17.61
N HIS A 185 8.39 -0.32 18.92
CA HIS A 185 8.18 -1.34 19.94
C HIS A 185 6.81 -2.01 19.81
N SER A 186 5.75 -1.24 19.60
CA SER A 186 4.40 -1.80 19.44
C SER A 186 4.28 -2.72 18.23
N ASN A 187 4.83 -2.33 17.07
CA ASN A 187 4.70 -3.13 15.85
C ASN A 187 5.59 -4.37 15.88
N VAL A 188 6.78 -4.29 16.48
CA VAL A 188 7.65 -5.46 16.70
C VAL A 188 7.01 -6.43 17.69
N ASP A 189 6.42 -5.95 18.78
CA ASP A 189 5.69 -6.79 19.74
C ASP A 189 4.53 -7.53 19.08
N VAL A 190 3.73 -6.85 18.24
CA VAL A 190 2.66 -7.49 17.45
C VAL A 190 3.19 -8.58 16.53
N MET A 191 4.34 -8.35 15.88
CA MET A 191 4.94 -9.34 14.99
C MET A 191 5.37 -10.60 15.75
N ILE A 192 5.99 -10.44 16.92
CA ILE A 192 6.60 -11.55 17.67
C ILE A 192 5.55 -12.27 18.53
N ASN A 193 4.71 -11.51 19.23
CA ASN A 193 3.81 -12.02 20.27
C ASN A 193 2.33 -12.01 19.85
N GLY A 194 1.98 -11.36 18.73
CA GLY A 194 0.61 -11.22 18.29
C GLY A 194 -0.19 -10.20 19.12
N ILE A 195 -1.50 -10.41 19.20
CA ILE A 195 -2.41 -9.65 20.05
C ILE A 195 -3.01 -10.54 21.14
N THR A 196 -3.34 -9.93 22.27
CA THR A 196 -3.93 -10.61 23.43
C THR A 196 -5.37 -11.08 23.16
N GLU A 197 -5.88 -11.99 24.00
CA GLU A 197 -7.28 -12.45 23.89
C GLU A 197 -8.30 -11.31 24.06
N SER A 198 -8.02 -10.35 24.94
CA SER A 198 -8.86 -9.15 25.09
C SER A 198 -8.86 -8.31 23.80
N GLU A 199 -7.70 -8.13 23.16
CA GLU A 199 -7.59 -7.44 21.88
C GLU A 199 -8.32 -8.17 20.74
N LYS A 200 -8.30 -9.52 20.72
CA LYS A 200 -9.08 -10.32 19.77
C LYS A 200 -10.59 -10.14 19.95
N GLN A 201 -11.07 -10.06 21.19
CA GLN A 201 -12.48 -9.79 21.49
C GLN A 201 -12.88 -8.39 21.02
N VAL A 202 -12.02 -7.38 21.25
CA VAL A 202 -12.24 -6.02 20.75
C VAL A 202 -12.26 -6.01 19.23
N LEU A 203 -11.32 -6.70 18.57
CA LEU A 203 -11.27 -6.85 17.11
C LEU A 203 -12.58 -7.44 16.54
N SER A 204 -13.07 -8.54 17.12
CA SER A 204 -14.35 -9.13 16.70
C SER A 204 -15.50 -8.13 16.87
N ALA A 205 -15.56 -7.47 18.04
CA ALA A 205 -16.60 -6.51 18.33
C ALA A 205 -16.60 -5.31 17.36
N ILE A 206 -15.44 -4.78 16.98
CA ILE A 206 -15.39 -3.65 16.04
C ILE A 206 -15.80 -4.06 14.62
N LYS A 207 -15.42 -5.27 14.19
CA LYS A 207 -15.82 -5.82 12.89
C LYS A 207 -17.33 -5.97 12.81
N ASP A 208 -17.94 -6.54 13.84
CA ASP A 208 -19.38 -6.85 13.84
C ASP A 208 -20.24 -5.59 14.06
N LYS A 209 -19.86 -4.73 15.00
CA LYS A 209 -20.68 -3.57 15.41
C LYS A 209 -20.49 -2.34 14.51
N TYR A 210 -19.33 -2.18 13.87
CA TYR A 210 -18.99 -0.96 13.14
C TYR A 210 -18.59 -1.25 11.69
N LEU A 211 -17.51 -2.01 11.46
CA LEU A 211 -16.95 -2.16 10.10
C LEU A 211 -17.90 -2.92 9.15
N SER A 212 -18.76 -3.79 9.67
CA SER A 212 -19.83 -4.47 8.92
C SER A 212 -20.83 -3.50 8.27
N LYS A 213 -20.95 -2.27 8.78
CA LYS A 213 -21.86 -1.24 8.27
C LYS A 213 -21.29 -0.49 7.06
N LEU A 214 -20.02 -0.68 6.73
CA LEU A 214 -19.36 0.00 5.61
C LEU A 214 -19.96 -0.46 4.27
N LYS A 215 -20.57 0.49 3.56
CA LYS A 215 -21.04 0.30 2.18
C LYS A 215 -19.93 0.47 1.16
N VAL A 216 -19.01 1.39 1.44
CA VAL A 216 -17.83 1.69 0.62
C VAL A 216 -16.62 1.36 1.47
N LYS A 217 -15.71 0.56 0.92
CA LYS A 217 -14.59 -0.05 1.65
C LYS A 217 -13.22 0.45 1.19
N HIS A 218 -13.20 1.16 0.07
CA HIS A 218 -12.02 1.73 -0.58
C HIS A 218 -12.39 3.06 -1.24
N TRP A 219 -11.41 3.80 -1.75
CA TRP A 219 -11.61 5.10 -2.42
C TRP A 219 -11.02 5.13 -3.83
N GLU A 220 -11.03 3.97 -4.50
CA GLU A 220 -10.55 3.83 -5.88
C GLU A 220 -11.21 4.86 -6.80
N GLY A 221 -10.42 5.50 -7.66
CA GLY A 221 -10.85 6.56 -8.56
C GLY A 221 -10.82 7.98 -7.95
N PHE A 222 -11.04 8.13 -6.64
CA PHE A 222 -11.12 9.46 -6.01
C PHE A 222 -9.82 10.26 -6.14
N GLU A 223 -8.67 9.64 -5.82
CA GLU A 223 -7.36 10.31 -5.88
C GLU A 223 -6.97 10.67 -7.31
N ILE A 224 -7.21 9.75 -8.26
CA ILE A 224 -6.94 9.93 -9.69
C ILE A 224 -7.78 11.09 -10.26
N ASP A 225 -9.08 11.09 -9.97
CA ASP A 225 -10.00 12.15 -10.43
C ASP A 225 -9.58 13.52 -9.92
N ASN A 226 -9.21 13.61 -8.64
CA ASN A 226 -8.76 14.87 -8.03
C ASN A 226 -7.43 15.35 -8.64
N TYR A 227 -6.49 14.43 -8.86
CA TYR A 227 -5.23 14.75 -9.52
C TYR A 227 -5.46 15.33 -10.92
N TRP A 228 -6.21 14.64 -11.78
CA TRP A 228 -6.44 15.11 -13.16
C TRP A 228 -7.29 16.39 -13.23
N LYS A 229 -8.20 16.61 -12.28
CA LYS A 229 -8.89 17.91 -12.15
C LYS A 229 -7.92 19.03 -11.79
N ALA A 230 -6.96 18.80 -10.90
CA ALA A 230 -5.96 19.78 -10.51
C ALA A 230 -4.99 20.10 -11.66
N MET A 231 -4.63 19.11 -12.48
CA MET A 231 -3.73 19.30 -13.62
C MET A 231 -4.34 20.09 -14.80
N LYS A 232 -5.66 20.26 -14.83
CA LYS A 232 -6.38 21.05 -15.86
C LYS A 232 -6.51 22.53 -15.50
N LYS A 233 -6.15 22.93 -14.27
CA LYS A 233 -6.17 24.31 -13.79
C LYS A 233 -4.82 24.98 -14.04
#